data_AF-A0A1Y2EUQ9-F1
#
_entry.id   AF-A0A1Y2EUQ9-F1
#
_cell.length_a   1.000
_cell.length_b   1.000
_cell.length_c   1.000
_cell.angle_alpha   90.00
_cell.angle_beta   90.00
_cell.angle_gamma   90.00
#
_symmetry.space_group_name_H-M   'P 1'
#
loop_
_entity.id
_entity.type
_entity.pdbx_description
1 polymer ?
#
loop_
_entity_poly.entity_id
_entity_poly.type
_entity_poly.pdbx_seq_one_letter_code
_entity_poly.pdbx_strand_id
1 'polypeptide(L)'
;MERVRATKLQEILDTTVSATLRACSYDKLASCFPTLAQNDAPSLEHAQQQVYDFLQTTMAQEFGKILAEREAVQRLDELDLLIKQARERKERGEARTEHMDLPPEVILQAHLIPVKRRELEGMRLALDQLQAENGQALAAMETTRVQLEQEAANLQALLQTPQP
;
A
#
# COMPACT_ATOMS: atom_id res chain seq x y z
N MET A 1 3.19 13.34 0.28
CA MET A 1 2.10 12.44 0.72
C MET A 1 1.52 13.09 1.96
N GLU A 2 0.28 13.56 1.91
CA GLU A 2 -0.27 14.42 2.96
C GLU A 2 -0.78 13.53 4.11
N ARG A 3 0.00 13.41 5.19
CA ARG A 3 -0.36 12.65 6.40
C ARG A 3 -1.22 13.50 7.33
N VAL A 4 -2.42 13.86 6.86
CA VAL A 4 -3.23 14.87 7.54
C VAL A 4 -3.91 14.27 8.77
N ARG A 5 -4.45 13.06 8.66
CA ARG A 5 -5.27 12.48 9.74
C ARG A 5 -4.46 12.01 10.93
N ALA A 6 -3.35 11.31 10.70
CA ALA A 6 -2.50 10.84 11.77
C ALA A 6 -1.93 12.00 12.61
N THR A 7 -1.46 13.05 11.93
CA THR A 7 -0.95 14.27 12.59
C THR A 7 -2.05 14.97 13.39
N LYS A 8 -3.24 15.16 12.81
CA LYS A 8 -4.37 15.76 13.53
C LYS A 8 -4.82 14.95 14.73
N LEU A 9 -4.77 13.62 14.65
CA LEU A 9 -5.10 12.76 15.79
C LEU A 9 -4.13 13.01 16.95
N GLN A 10 -2.82 13.09 16.66
CA GLN A 10 -1.80 13.38 17.66
C GLN A 10 -1.98 14.78 18.26
N GLU A 11 -2.20 15.80 17.43
CA GLU A 11 -2.43 17.18 17.88
C GLU A 11 -3.66 17.29 18.81
N ILE A 12 -4.77 16.63 18.45
CA ILE A 12 -5.98 16.61 19.28
C ILE A 12 -5.72 15.89 20.60
N LEU A 13 -4.97 14.79 20.56
CA LEU A 13 -4.63 14.01 21.75
C LEU A 13 -3.78 14.84 22.71
N ASP A 14 -2.73 15.49 22.22
CA ASP A 14 -1.87 16.38 23.01
C ASP A 14 -2.65 17.56 23.60
N THR A 15 -3.55 18.15 22.80
CA THR A 15 -4.41 19.24 23.23
C THR A 15 -5.37 18.79 24.34
N THR A 16 -5.92 17.58 24.21
CA THR A 16 -6.87 17.01 25.17
C THR A 16 -6.18 16.62 26.48
N VAL A 17 -4.98 16.03 26.41
CA VAL A 17 -4.15 15.75 27.59
C VAL A 17 -3.82 17.05 28.31
N SER A 18 -3.36 18.07 27.59
CA SER A 18 -3.05 19.38 28.15
C SER A 18 -4.27 20.04 28.81
N ALA A 19 -5.44 19.95 28.18
CA ALA A 19 -6.69 20.47 28.75
C ALA A 19 -7.10 19.72 30.03
N THR A 20 -6.91 18.40 30.05
CA THR A 20 -7.20 17.55 31.21
C THR A 20 -6.26 17.88 32.38
N LEU A 21 -4.97 18.05 32.10
CA LEU A 21 -3.97 18.42 33.11
C LEU A 21 -4.22 19.82 33.69
N ARG A 22 -4.67 20.79 32.88
CA ARG A 22 -5.10 22.11 33.39
C ARG A 22 -6.29 22.03 34.35
N ALA A 23 -7.11 20.98 34.26
CA ALA A 23 -8.20 20.79 35.20
C ALA A 23 -7.69 20.40 36.60
N CYS A 24 -6.48 19.85 36.72
CA CYS A 24 -5.79 19.51 37.97
C CYS A 24 -4.90 20.67 38.46
N SER A 25 -5.41 21.91 38.41
CA SER A 25 -4.68 23.09 38.89
C SER A 25 -4.59 23.13 40.41
N TYR A 26 -3.53 23.77 40.91
CA TYR A 26 -3.33 23.98 42.36
C TYR A 26 -4.53 24.68 43.00
N ASP A 27 -5.11 25.71 42.37
CA ASP A 27 -6.26 26.45 42.92
C ASP A 27 -7.46 25.56 43.20
N LYS A 28 -7.75 24.62 42.30
CA LYS A 28 -8.84 23.66 42.46
C LYS A 28 -8.54 22.71 43.61
N LEU A 29 -7.30 22.23 43.70
CA LEU A 29 -6.85 21.34 44.76
C LEU A 29 -6.88 22.03 46.14
N ALA A 30 -6.40 23.28 46.23
CA ALA A 30 -6.45 24.11 47.43
C ALA A 30 -7.90 24.42 47.86
N SER A 31 -8.82 24.63 46.91
CA SER A 31 -10.24 24.83 47.22
C SER A 31 -10.91 23.59 47.83
N CYS A 32 -10.48 22.38 47.41
CA CYS A 32 -10.97 21.12 47.96
C CYS A 32 -10.31 20.74 49.30
N PHE A 33 -9.09 21.23 49.55
CA PHE A 33 -8.31 20.94 50.75
C PHE A 33 -7.85 22.22 51.48
N PRO A 34 -8.78 23.09 51.94
CA PRO A 34 -8.44 24.41 52.47
C PRO A 34 -7.61 24.35 53.76
N THR A 35 -7.86 23.35 54.62
CA THR A 35 -7.13 23.16 55.88
C THR A 35 -5.67 22.75 55.66
N LEU A 36 -5.40 21.98 54.60
CA LEU A 36 -4.03 21.59 54.21
C LEU A 36 -3.31 22.75 53.52
N ALA A 37 -4.01 23.49 52.66
CA ALA A 37 -3.43 24.65 51.98
C ALA A 37 -2.98 25.76 52.96
N GLN A 38 -3.63 25.88 54.13
CA GLN A 38 -3.25 26.85 55.16
C GLN A 38 -2.11 26.37 56.07
N ASN A 39 -2.07 25.07 56.38
CA ASN A 39 -1.11 24.52 57.34
C ASN A 39 0.20 24.04 56.70
N ASP A 40 0.14 23.56 55.45
CA ASP A 40 1.28 22.97 54.76
C ASP A 40 1.13 23.05 53.22
N ALA A 41 1.13 24.29 52.72
CA ALA A 41 1.13 24.60 51.28
C ALA A 41 2.24 23.88 50.47
N PRO A 42 3.50 23.76 50.93
CA PRO A 42 4.55 23.12 50.11
C PRO A 42 4.32 21.62 49.92
N SER A 43 3.80 20.90 50.91
CA SER A 43 3.42 19.49 50.72
C SER A 43 2.28 19.33 49.71
N LEU A 44 1.32 20.26 49.70
CA LEU A 44 0.20 20.23 48.75
C LEU A 44 0.68 20.52 47.31
N GLU A 45 1.59 21.47 47.14
CA GLU A 45 2.21 21.78 45.84
C GLU A 45 3.01 20.59 45.32
N HIS A 46 3.80 19.94 46.19
CA HIS A 46 4.55 18.75 45.81
C HIS A 46 3.63 17.59 45.40
N ALA A 47 2.54 17.35 46.15
CA ALA A 47 1.55 16.34 45.78
C ALA A 47 0.87 16.65 44.43
N GLN A 48 0.55 17.92 44.17
CA GLN A 48 -0.03 18.35 42.90
C GLN A 48 0.93 18.11 41.73
N GLN A 49 2.21 18.45 41.89
CA GLN A 49 3.25 18.19 40.88
C GLN A 49 3.41 16.70 40.60
N GLN A 50 3.48 15.86 41.64
CA GLN A 50 3.57 14.41 41.48
C GLN A 50 2.39 13.83 40.70
N VAL A 51 1.16 14.27 40.99
CA VAL A 51 -0.04 13.85 40.26
C VAL A 51 0.01 14.33 38.82
N TYR A 52 0.44 15.57 38.58
CA TYR A 52 0.59 16.13 37.24
C TYR A 52 1.57 15.32 36.40
N ASP A 53 2.78 15.08 36.92
CA ASP A 53 3.84 14.36 36.22
C ASP A 53 3.46 12.90 35.95
N PHE A 54 2.84 12.25 36.94
CA PHE A 54 2.33 10.89 36.79
C PHE A 54 1.26 10.81 35.69
N LEU A 55 0.24 11.68 35.73
CA LEU A 55 -0.82 11.68 34.73
C LEU A 55 -0.29 11.98 33.33
N GLN A 56 0.59 12.98 33.20
CA GLN A 56 1.19 13.32 31.92
C GLN A 56 1.98 12.15 31.33
N THR A 57 2.82 11.52 32.15
CA THR A 57 3.69 10.41 31.72
C THR A 57 2.86 9.17 31.37
N THR A 58 1.92 8.78 32.25
CA THR A 58 1.07 7.61 32.04
C THR A 58 0.16 7.78 30.83
N MET A 59 -0.47 8.95 30.65
CA MET A 59 -1.32 9.20 29.48
C MET A 59 -0.50 9.11 28.18
N ALA A 60 0.65 9.79 28.11
CA ALA A 60 1.51 9.75 26.91
C ALA A 60 1.96 8.32 26.58
N GLN A 61 2.33 7.53 27.58
CA GLN A 61 2.75 6.14 27.40
C GLN A 61 1.60 5.25 26.92
N GLU A 62 0.44 5.30 27.58
CA GLU A 62 -0.70 4.45 27.25
C GLU A 62 -1.29 4.81 25.89
N PHE A 63 -1.39 6.10 25.55
CA PHE A 63 -1.79 6.50 24.20
C PHE A 63 -0.80 6.05 23.14
N GLY A 64 0.51 6.15 23.41
CA GLY A 64 1.54 5.62 22.53
C GLY A 64 1.39 4.12 22.27
N LYS A 65 1.13 3.32 23.32
CA LYS A 65 0.88 1.88 23.20
C LYS A 65 -0.36 1.59 22.35
N ILE A 66 -1.49 2.23 22.63
CA ILE A 66 -2.74 2.00 21.88
C ILE A 66 -2.57 2.35 20.40
N LEU A 67 -1.88 3.45 20.08
CA LEU A 67 -1.61 3.85 18.70
C LEU A 67 -0.72 2.83 17.98
N ALA A 68 0.27 2.27 18.68
CA ALA A 68 1.16 1.25 18.14
C ALA A 68 0.46 -0.10 17.94
N GLU A 69 -0.25 -0.60 18.95
CA GLU A 69 -0.98 -1.88 18.91
C GLU A 69 -2.02 -1.94 17.80
N ARG A 70 -2.64 -0.80 17.48
CA ARG A 70 -3.65 -0.71 16.43
C ARG A 70 -3.09 -0.29 15.08
N GLU A 71 -1.77 -0.08 14.98
CA GLU A 71 -1.11 0.45 13.78
C GLU A 71 -1.79 1.75 13.29
N ALA A 72 -2.32 2.56 14.20
CA ALA A 72 -3.31 3.58 13.87
C ALA A 72 -2.78 4.62 12.88
N VAL A 73 -1.50 4.98 13.00
CA VAL A 73 -0.81 5.89 12.09
C VAL A 73 -0.80 5.33 10.67
N GLN A 74 -0.40 4.06 10.50
CA GLN A 74 -0.35 3.41 9.20
C GLN A 74 -1.75 3.32 8.58
N ARG A 75 -2.75 2.89 9.36
CA ARG A 75 -4.13 2.75 8.87
C ARG A 75 -4.74 4.09 8.46
N LEU A 76 -4.42 5.16 9.17
CA LEU A 76 -4.88 6.51 8.81
C LEU A 76 -4.18 7.05 7.56
N ASP A 77 -2.89 6.76 7.39
CA ASP A 77 -2.14 7.10 6.18
C ASP A 77 -2.69 6.33 4.95
N GLU A 78 -2.99 5.04 5.11
CA GLU A 78 -3.65 4.22 4.09
C GLU A 78 -5.05 4.77 3.76
N LEU A 79 -5.81 5.20 4.76
CA LEU A 79 -7.11 5.83 4.55
C LEU A 79 -7.00 7.14 3.76
N ASP A 80 -6.03 7.99 4.05
CA ASP A 80 -5.80 9.23 3.30
C ASP A 80 -5.45 8.93 1.83
N LEU A 81 -4.65 7.89 1.58
CA LEU A 81 -4.37 7.40 0.23
C LEU A 81 -5.64 6.91 -0.48
N LEU A 82 -6.46 6.09 0.17
CA LEU A 82 -7.71 5.58 -0.40
C LEU A 82 -8.70 6.70 -0.73
N ILE A 83 -8.81 7.71 0.12
CA ILE A 83 -9.66 8.87 -0.12
C ILE A 83 -9.16 9.68 -1.31
N LYS A 84 -7.84 9.88 -1.41
CA LYS A 84 -7.24 10.55 -2.57
C LYS A 84 -7.57 9.81 -3.86
N GLN A 85 -7.31 8.51 -3.90
CA GLN A 85 -7.63 7.66 -5.06
C GLN A 85 -9.12 7.72 -5.41
N ALA A 86 -10.01 7.67 -4.42
CA ALA A 86 -11.45 7.76 -4.65
C ALA A 86 -11.87 9.12 -5.23
N ARG A 87 -11.26 10.23 -4.78
CA ARG A 87 -11.48 11.56 -5.37
C ARG A 87 -11.02 11.62 -6.83
N GLU A 88 -9.84 11.10 -7.13
CA GLU A 88 -9.32 11.04 -8.50
C GLU A 88 -10.22 10.19 -9.41
N ARG A 89 -10.74 9.05 -8.92
CA ARG A 89 -11.72 8.22 -9.67
C ARG A 89 -13.01 8.98 -9.96
N LYS A 90 -13.52 9.71 -8.97
CA LYS A 90 -14.71 10.56 -9.13
C LYS A 90 -14.49 11.66 -10.18
N GLU A 91 -13.32 12.30 -10.17
CA GLU A 91 -12.96 13.33 -11.16
C GLU A 91 -12.86 12.78 -12.58
N ARG A 92 -12.42 11.51 -12.72
CA ARG A 92 -12.43 10.79 -14.01
C ARG A 92 -13.83 10.33 -14.45
N GLY A 93 -14.88 10.59 -13.67
CA GLY A 93 -16.25 10.16 -13.98
C GLY A 93 -16.51 8.67 -13.77
N GLU A 94 -15.65 7.97 -13.01
CA GLU A 94 -15.88 6.57 -12.68
C GLU A 94 -17.14 6.43 -11.79
N ALA A 95 -17.98 5.43 -12.08
CA ALA A 95 -19.21 5.18 -11.35
C ALA A 95 -18.90 4.85 -9.88
N ARG A 96 -19.67 5.45 -8.97
CA ARG A 96 -19.55 5.15 -7.54
C ARG A 96 -20.05 3.74 -7.29
N THR A 97 -19.18 2.88 -6.77
CA THR A 97 -19.57 1.55 -6.30
C THR A 97 -20.23 1.66 -4.93
N GLU A 98 -21.55 1.52 -4.89
CA GLU A 98 -22.31 1.39 -3.66
C GLU A 98 -22.17 -0.05 -3.15
N HIS A 99 -21.44 -0.24 -2.06
CA HIS A 99 -21.09 -1.56 -1.56
C HIS A 99 -21.34 -1.62 -0.06
N MET A 100 -22.37 -2.38 0.34
CA MET A 100 -22.46 -2.89 1.71
C MET A 100 -22.46 -4.42 1.73
N ASP A 101 -22.94 -5.11 0.69
CA ASP A 101 -23.02 -6.58 0.69
C ASP A 101 -22.63 -7.19 -0.67
N LEU A 102 -21.34 -7.26 -1.00
CA LEU A 102 -20.91 -8.10 -2.12
C LEU A 102 -20.80 -9.56 -1.67
N PRO A 103 -21.30 -10.51 -2.47
CA PRO A 103 -21.09 -11.92 -2.19
C PRO A 103 -19.60 -12.29 -2.33
N PRO A 104 -19.09 -13.25 -1.55
CA PRO A 104 -17.68 -13.66 -1.57
C PRO A 104 -17.16 -14.03 -2.95
N GLU A 105 -18.00 -14.63 -3.80
CA GLU A 105 -17.64 -15.01 -5.17
C GLU A 105 -17.25 -13.80 -6.01
N VAL A 106 -17.95 -12.66 -5.86
CA VAL A 106 -17.66 -11.45 -6.62
C VAL A 106 -16.34 -10.82 -6.16
N ILE A 107 -16.07 -10.83 -4.85
CA ILE A 107 -14.78 -10.38 -4.29
C ILE A 107 -13.65 -11.25 -4.85
N LEU A 108 -13.80 -12.57 -4.80
CA LEU A 108 -12.81 -13.51 -5.32
C LEU A 108 -12.56 -13.30 -6.80
N GLN A 109 -13.62 -13.16 -7.61
CA GLN A 109 -13.49 -12.90 -9.04
C GLN A 109 -12.80 -11.57 -9.34
N ALA A 110 -13.15 -10.50 -8.61
CA ALA A 110 -12.51 -9.19 -8.77
C ALA A 110 -10.98 -9.24 -8.54
N HIS A 111 -10.52 -10.09 -7.63
CA HIS A 111 -9.09 -10.33 -7.41
C HIS A 111 -8.46 -11.30 -8.42
N LEU A 112 -9.17 -12.35 -8.85
CA LEU A 112 -8.63 -13.35 -9.77
C LEU A 112 -8.55 -12.89 -11.22
N ILE A 113 -9.50 -12.07 -11.68
CA ILE A 113 -9.57 -11.62 -13.08
C ILE A 113 -8.30 -10.86 -13.51
N PRO A 114 -7.78 -9.87 -12.74
CA PRO A 114 -6.55 -9.16 -13.10
C PRO A 114 -5.34 -10.09 -13.20
N VAL A 115 -5.21 -11.06 -12.28
CA VAL A 115 -4.12 -12.05 -12.28
C VAL A 115 -4.21 -12.93 -13.52
N LYS A 116 -5.38 -13.52 -13.78
CA LYS A 116 -5.62 -14.36 -14.96
C LYS A 116 -5.38 -13.59 -16.26
N ARG A 117 -5.76 -12.30 -16.31
CA ARG A 117 -5.52 -11.44 -17.47
C ARG A 117 -4.03 -11.25 -17.74
N ARG A 118 -3.24 -10.96 -16.70
CA ARG A 118 -1.78 -10.82 -16.81
C ARG A 118 -1.12 -12.10 -17.34
N GLU A 119 -1.49 -13.25 -16.79
CA GLU A 119 -0.96 -14.55 -17.25
C GLU A 119 -1.33 -14.82 -18.72
N LEU A 120 -2.58 -14.54 -19.08
CA LEU A 120 -3.07 -14.74 -20.44
C LEU A 120 -2.35 -13.81 -21.44
N GLU A 121 -2.11 -12.56 -21.08
CA GLU A 121 -1.29 -11.62 -21.87
C GLU A 121 0.15 -12.14 -22.06
N GLY A 122 0.76 -12.68 -21.00
CA GLY A 122 2.09 -13.30 -21.07
C GLY A 122 2.13 -14.52 -21.99
N MET A 123 1.14 -15.42 -21.87
CA MET A 123 1.04 -16.59 -22.74
C MET A 123 0.82 -16.22 -24.21
N ARG A 124 0.00 -15.19 -24.49
CA ARG A 124 -0.19 -14.69 -25.86
C ARG A 124 1.10 -14.16 -26.45
N LEU A 125 1.86 -13.36 -25.70
CA LEU A 125 3.13 -12.84 -26.15
C LEU A 125 4.12 -13.97 -26.48
N ALA A 126 4.21 -14.99 -25.64
CA ALA A 126 5.06 -16.15 -25.87
C ALA A 126 4.64 -16.96 -27.11
N LEU A 127 3.33 -17.10 -27.32
CA LEU A 127 2.78 -17.78 -28.50
C LEU A 127 3.08 -17.00 -29.78
N ASP A 128 2.92 -15.68 -29.78
CA ASP A 128 3.23 -14.82 -30.92
C ASP A 128 4.72 -14.87 -31.27
N GLN A 129 5.60 -14.87 -30.25
CA GLN A 129 7.04 -15.04 -30.42
C GLN A 129 7.38 -16.38 -31.06
N LEU A 130 6.83 -17.48 -30.54
CA LEU A 130 7.08 -18.82 -31.06
C LEU A 130 6.56 -18.99 -32.50
N GLN A 131 5.41 -18.39 -32.83
CA GLN A 131 4.89 -18.39 -34.19
C GLN A 131 5.80 -17.63 -35.15
N ALA A 132 6.34 -16.49 -34.73
CA ALA A 132 7.31 -15.73 -35.53
C ALA A 132 8.61 -16.53 -35.75
N GLU A 133 9.15 -17.15 -34.70
CA GLU A 133 10.35 -18.00 -34.77
C GLU A 133 10.14 -19.20 -35.69
N ASN A 134 9.01 -19.91 -35.56
CA ASN A 134 8.67 -21.03 -36.44
C ASN A 134 8.54 -20.59 -37.89
N GLY A 135 7.94 -19.43 -38.15
CA GLY A 135 7.84 -18.86 -39.50
C GLY A 135 9.23 -18.58 -40.11
N GLN A 136 10.15 -18.01 -39.34
CA GLN A 136 11.52 -17.78 -39.76
C GLN A 136 12.28 -19.09 -40.02
N ALA A 137 12.13 -20.07 -39.14
CA ALA A 137 12.75 -21.37 -39.30
C ALA A 137 12.26 -22.10 -40.56
N LEU A 138 10.94 -22.08 -40.83
CA LEU A 138 10.37 -22.66 -42.04
C LEU A 138 10.89 -21.98 -43.31
N ALA A 139 10.93 -20.65 -43.35
CA ALA A 139 11.48 -19.91 -44.49
C ALA A 139 12.97 -20.21 -44.73
N ALA A 140 13.74 -20.37 -43.65
CA ALA A 140 15.14 -20.79 -43.73
C ALA A 140 15.27 -22.21 -44.30
N MET A 141 14.46 -23.16 -43.81
CA MET A 141 14.45 -24.54 -44.32
C MET A 141 14.11 -24.62 -45.81
N GLU A 142 13.11 -23.86 -46.27
CA GLU A 142 12.75 -23.80 -47.69
C GLU A 142 13.90 -23.25 -48.54
N THR A 143 14.56 -22.18 -48.06
CA THR A 143 15.72 -21.60 -48.74
C THR A 143 16.86 -22.60 -48.85
N THR A 144 17.21 -23.28 -47.74
CA THR A 144 18.24 -24.33 -47.74
C THR A 144 17.86 -25.50 -48.65
N ARG A 145 16.59 -25.90 -48.69
CA ARG A 145 16.13 -26.97 -49.58
C ARG A 145 16.33 -26.61 -51.06
N VAL A 146 15.94 -25.40 -51.46
CA VAL A 146 16.14 -24.92 -52.83
C VAL A 146 17.62 -24.86 -53.19
N GLN A 147 18.48 -24.38 -52.28
CA GLN A 147 19.92 -24.35 -52.49
C GLN A 147 20.50 -25.76 -52.71
N LEU A 148 20.11 -26.73 -51.89
CA LEU A 148 20.54 -28.12 -52.03
C LEU A 148 20.06 -28.76 -53.35
N GLU A 149 18.81 -28.49 -53.76
CA GLU A 149 18.28 -28.97 -55.03
C GLU A 149 19.07 -28.39 -56.22
N GLN A 150 19.44 -27.11 -56.15
CA GLN A 150 20.27 -26.44 -57.17
C GLN A 150 21.69 -27.02 -57.21
N GLU A 151 22.34 -27.21 -56.05
CA GLU A 151 23.66 -27.83 -55.97
C GLU A 151 23.66 -29.26 -56.51
N ALA A 152 22.65 -30.05 -56.15
CA ALA A 152 22.49 -31.42 -56.66
C ALA A 152 22.32 -31.44 -58.20
N ALA A 153 21.51 -30.54 -58.75
CA ALA A 153 21.35 -30.40 -60.20
C ALA A 153 22.65 -29.98 -60.90
N ASN A 154 23.41 -29.05 -60.32
CA ASN A 154 24.70 -28.62 -60.84
C ASN A 154 25.73 -29.77 -60.86
N LEU A 155 25.80 -30.56 -59.79
CA LEU A 155 26.68 -31.73 -59.72
C LEU A 155 26.28 -32.81 -60.73
N GLN A 156 24.99 -33.06 -60.92
CA GLN A 156 24.51 -33.99 -61.95
C GLN A 156 24.87 -33.53 -63.36
N ALA A 157 24.74 -32.23 -63.65
CA ALA A 157 25.13 -31.67 -64.94
C ALA A 157 26.64 -31.83 -65.22
N LEU A 158 27.49 -31.60 -64.20
CA LEU A 158 28.95 -31.79 -64.30
C LEU A 158 29.35 -33.26 -64.52
N LEU A 159 28.59 -34.21 -63.98
CA LEU A 159 28.82 -35.65 -64.18
C LEU A 159 28.33 -36.15 -65.55
N GLN A 160 27.39 -35.44 -66.20
CA GLN A 160 26.84 -35.78 -67.52
C GLN A 160 27.60 -35.14 -68.70
N THR A 161 28.47 -34.15 -68.45
CA THR A 161 29.42 -33.67 -69.46
C THR A 161 30.48 -34.74 -69.73
N PRO A 162 30.62 -35.25 -70.97
CA PRO A 162 31.65 -36.24 -71.29
C PRO A 162 33.03 -35.63 -71.07
N GLN A 163 33.87 -36.32 -70.29
CA GLN A 163 35.29 -35.99 -70.23
C GLN A 163 35.91 -36.16 -71.63
N PRO A 164 36.79 -35.23 -72.07
CA PRO A 164 37.42 -35.27 -73.39
C PRO A 164 38.31 -36.50 -73.60
#